data_AF-A0A1S6LLD4-F1
#
_entry.id   AF-A0A1S6LLD4-F1
#
_cell.length_a   1.000
_cell.length_b   1.000
_cell.length_c   1.000
_cell.angle_alpha   90.00
_cell.angle_beta   90.00
_cell.angle_gamma   90.00
#
_symmetry.space_group_name_H-M   'P 1'
#
loop_
_entity.id
_entity.type
_entity.pdbx_description
1 polymer ?
#
loop_
_entity_poly.entity_id
_entity_poly.type
_entity_poly.pdbx_seq_one_letter_code
_entity_poly.pdbx_strand_id
1 'polypeptide(L)'
;MIHLAADVAEKRRARGVRLNYPETVALLTVHVLEGARDGSTVAELMSSGRKLLSRKEVMEGIPEMIKNVQVEATFPDGTKLVTIHDPFPEAGEEGEGLVSPGQVDHSTKPEDRLVPFNEGREITSLTVKNPCDRPIQVGSHYHFAEANSGLEFDREVAWGKRLHVPAGSSVRFEPSITEEVELVPIEGKRLVHGLRERIDGLPGKIDGSLDNTEGPFGEAGGDSND
;
A
#
# COMPACT_ATOMS: atom_id res chain seq x y z
N MET A 1 26.79 8.82 16.33
CA MET A 1 27.53 7.94 15.40
C MET A 1 27.31 8.32 13.94
N ILE A 2 26.07 8.63 13.51
CA ILE A 2 25.80 8.98 12.11
C ILE A 2 26.56 10.23 11.62
N HIS A 3 26.72 11.26 12.46
CA HIS A 3 27.55 12.43 12.16
C HIS A 3 28.99 12.09 11.81
N LEU A 4 29.61 11.13 12.52
CA LEU A 4 30.98 10.71 12.21
C LEU A 4 31.08 10.02 10.84
N ALA A 5 30.05 9.25 10.45
CA ALA A 5 30.00 8.63 9.13
C ALA A 5 29.85 9.70 8.03
N ALA A 6 29.01 10.71 8.26
CA ALA A 6 28.85 11.85 7.37
C ALA A 6 30.14 12.68 7.26
N ASP A 7 30.86 12.91 8.37
CA ASP A 7 32.15 13.62 8.36
C ASP A 7 33.19 12.89 7.49
N VAL A 8 33.22 11.56 7.57
CA VAL A 8 34.10 10.74 6.73
C VAL A 8 33.67 10.83 5.26
N ALA A 9 32.37 10.79 4.99
CA ALA A 9 31.80 10.93 3.65
C ALA A 9 32.11 12.32 3.03
N GLU A 10 31.93 13.40 3.78
CA GLU A 10 32.19 14.76 3.32
C GLU A 10 33.68 14.98 3.04
N LYS A 11 34.57 14.43 3.88
CA LYS A 11 36.02 14.43 3.61
C LYS A 11 36.38 13.66 2.34
N ARG A 12 35.66 12.58 2.00
CA ARG A 12 35.85 11.82 0.76
C ARG A 12 35.35 12.63 -0.44
N ARG A 13 34.14 13.19 -0.35
CA ARG A 13 33.53 14.09 -1.34
C ARG A 13 34.43 15.28 -1.67
N ALA A 14 35.00 15.92 -0.65
CA ALA A 14 35.91 17.06 -0.79
C ALA A 14 37.22 16.72 -1.55
N ARG A 15 37.62 15.44 -1.60
CA ARG A 15 38.74 14.95 -2.41
C ARG A 15 38.31 14.48 -3.81
N GLY A 16 37.05 14.69 -4.19
CA GLY A 16 36.50 14.26 -5.47
C GLY A 16 36.16 12.77 -5.55
N VAL A 17 36.12 12.05 -4.42
CA VAL A 17 35.71 10.64 -4.40
C VAL A 17 34.19 10.58 -4.56
N ARG A 18 33.72 9.79 -5.53
CA ARG A 18 32.29 9.51 -5.70
C ARG A 18 31.76 8.68 -4.54
N LEU A 19 30.64 9.11 -3.98
CA LEU A 19 30.08 8.53 -2.76
C LEU A 19 29.36 7.20 -3.05
N ASN A 20 29.56 6.22 -2.18
CA ASN A 20 28.78 4.98 -2.20
C ASN A 20 27.45 5.12 -1.44
N TYR A 21 26.70 4.02 -1.32
CA TYR A 21 25.41 3.96 -0.64
C TYR A 21 25.46 4.48 0.82
N PRO A 22 26.26 3.89 1.74
CA PRO A 22 26.25 4.33 3.14
C PRO A 22 26.74 5.77 3.33
N GLU A 23 27.67 6.23 2.50
CA GLU A 23 28.15 7.63 2.53
C GLU A 23 27.05 8.62 2.13
N THR A 24 26.31 8.30 1.06
CA THR A 24 25.20 9.10 0.56
C THR A 24 24.07 9.17 1.59
N VAL A 25 23.69 8.03 2.17
CA VAL A 25 22.67 7.97 3.23
C VAL A 25 23.13 8.75 4.46
N ALA A 26 24.40 8.69 4.85
CA ALA A 26 24.92 9.44 6.00
C ALA A 26 24.83 10.96 5.79
N LEU A 27 25.21 11.46 4.60
CA LEU A 27 25.11 12.90 4.28
C LEU A 27 23.66 13.38 4.25
N LEU A 28 22.76 12.64 3.59
CA LEU A 28 21.32 12.96 3.58
C LEU A 28 20.73 12.94 4.99
N THR A 29 21.18 12.00 5.84
CA THR A 29 20.72 11.91 7.22
C THR A 29 21.14 13.11 8.04
N VAL A 30 22.43 13.49 7.98
CA VAL A 30 22.94 14.63 8.72
C VAL A 30 22.36 15.95 8.22
N HIS A 31 22.10 16.08 6.92
CA HIS A 31 21.37 17.23 6.38
C HIS A 31 20.01 17.43 7.07
N VAL A 32 19.25 16.35 7.28
CA VAL A 32 17.98 16.43 8.02
C VAL A 32 18.21 16.79 9.49
N LEU A 33 19.17 16.13 10.16
CA LEU A 33 19.41 16.35 11.59
C LEU A 33 19.85 17.78 11.89
N GLU A 34 20.80 18.32 11.11
CA GLU A 34 21.30 19.69 11.30
C GLU A 34 20.26 20.72 10.89
N GLY A 35 19.56 20.50 9.77
CA GLY A 35 18.50 21.40 9.36
C GLY A 35 17.34 21.47 10.37
N ALA A 36 16.97 20.34 10.98
CA ALA A 36 15.99 20.31 12.08
C ALA A 36 16.51 21.05 13.31
N ARG A 37 17.79 20.87 13.64
CA ARG A 37 18.46 21.56 14.76
C ARG A 37 18.49 23.08 14.56
N ASP A 38 18.64 23.53 13.33
CA ASP A 38 18.64 24.94 12.92
C ASP A 38 17.22 25.53 12.79
N GLY A 39 16.18 24.72 12.97
CA GLY A 39 14.78 25.16 12.96
C GLY A 39 14.12 25.18 11.57
N SER A 40 14.69 24.50 10.57
CA SER A 40 14.01 24.26 9.30
C SER A 40 12.75 23.42 9.52
N THR A 41 11.76 23.56 8.64
CA THR A 41 10.54 22.74 8.69
C THR A 41 10.74 21.36 8.06
N VAL A 42 9.88 20.40 8.41
CA VAL A 42 9.85 19.07 7.77
C VAL A 42 9.77 19.19 6.24
N ALA A 43 8.87 20.04 5.73
CA ALA A 43 8.67 20.21 4.29
C ALA A 43 9.90 20.79 3.57
N GLU A 44 10.60 21.74 4.19
CA GLU A 44 11.84 22.30 3.64
C GLU A 44 12.95 21.24 3.59
N LEU A 45 13.06 20.36 4.58
CA LEU A 45 14.06 19.29 4.61
C LEU A 45 13.75 18.19 3.59
N MET A 46 12.47 17.86 3.38
CA MET A 46 12.04 16.97 2.29
C MET A 46 12.48 17.50 0.92
N SER A 47 12.35 18.82 0.69
CA SER A 47 12.67 19.46 -0.59
C SER A 47 14.18 19.70 -0.78
N SER A 48 14.86 20.21 0.24
CA SER A 48 16.30 20.50 0.20
C SER A 48 17.15 19.24 0.15
N GLY A 49 16.71 18.14 0.77
CA GLY A 49 17.38 16.84 0.70
C GLY A 49 17.55 16.32 -0.74
N ARG A 50 16.57 16.59 -1.62
CA ARG A 50 16.63 16.23 -3.06
C ARG A 50 17.62 17.06 -3.88
N LYS A 51 18.16 18.13 -3.30
CA LYS A 51 19.08 19.06 -3.94
C LYS A 51 20.49 19.01 -3.35
N LEU A 52 20.71 18.17 -2.34
CA LEU A 52 21.97 18.09 -1.60
C LEU A 52 23.11 17.49 -2.44
N LEU A 53 22.79 16.44 -3.21
CA LEU A 53 23.75 15.66 -3.98
C LEU A 53 23.26 15.50 -5.41
N SER A 54 24.18 15.61 -6.37
CA SER A 54 23.93 15.31 -7.77
C SER A 54 24.35 13.87 -8.13
N ARG A 55 23.80 13.34 -9.23
CA ARG A 55 24.19 12.03 -9.79
C ARG A 55 25.71 11.90 -10.05
N LYS A 56 26.40 13.03 -10.30
CA LYS A 56 27.85 13.05 -10.60
C LYS A 56 28.72 12.85 -9.36
N GLU A 57 28.17 13.08 -8.17
CA GLU A 57 28.88 13.00 -6.89
C GLU A 57 28.80 11.61 -6.25
N VAL A 58 27.97 10.72 -6.80
CA VAL A 58 27.76 9.37 -6.29
C VAL A 58 28.26 8.34 -7.30
N MET A 59 28.53 7.13 -6.81
CA MET A 59 28.86 5.98 -7.65
C MET A 59 27.66 5.60 -8.54
N GLU A 60 27.94 4.92 -9.64
CA GLU A 60 26.91 4.39 -10.53
C GLU A 60 25.97 3.43 -9.79
N GLY A 61 24.67 3.47 -10.10
CA GLY A 61 23.63 2.67 -9.43
C GLY A 61 23.15 3.18 -8.08
N ILE A 62 23.87 4.10 -7.43
CA ILE A 62 23.43 4.68 -6.15
C ILE A 62 22.13 5.48 -6.27
N PRO A 63 21.93 6.34 -7.29
CA PRO A 63 20.65 7.02 -7.50
C PRO A 63 19.46 6.06 -7.65
N GLU A 64 19.69 4.90 -8.25
CA GLU A 64 18.67 3.88 -8.51
C GLU A 64 18.33 3.08 -7.24
N MET A 65 19.30 2.89 -6.34
CA MET A 65 19.12 2.17 -5.07
C MET A 65 18.41 2.98 -3.98
N ILE A 66 18.63 4.30 -3.90
CA ILE A 66 18.11 5.13 -2.81
C ILE A 66 16.79 5.78 -3.23
N LYS A 67 15.67 5.09 -2.96
CA LYS A 67 14.32 5.64 -3.18
C LYS A 67 13.86 6.57 -2.08
N ASN A 68 14.17 6.23 -0.83
CA ASN A 68 13.75 7.00 0.33
C ASN A 68 14.86 7.01 1.38
N VAL A 69 15.04 8.14 2.06
CA VAL A 69 15.81 8.23 3.31
C VAL A 69 14.91 8.75 4.40
N GLN A 70 14.74 7.98 5.46
CA GLN A 70 13.86 8.27 6.59
C GLN A 70 14.68 8.57 7.84
N VAL A 71 14.41 9.72 8.47
CA VAL A 71 15.17 10.22 9.60
C VAL A 71 14.23 10.84 10.60
N GLU A 72 14.31 10.43 11.86
CA GLU A 72 13.69 11.14 12.96
C GLU A 72 14.66 12.19 13.51
N ALA A 73 14.19 13.43 13.62
CA ALA A 73 14.98 14.54 14.15
C ALA A 73 14.17 15.35 15.16
N THR A 74 14.85 15.99 16.11
CA THR A 74 14.21 16.84 17.13
C THR A 74 14.14 18.28 16.63
N PHE A 75 12.94 18.72 16.30
CA PHE A 75 12.62 20.09 15.90
C PHE A 75 12.26 20.94 17.13
N PRO A 76 12.14 22.28 17.00
CA PRO A 76 11.63 23.13 18.08
C PRO A 76 10.27 22.70 18.64
N ASP A 77 9.45 22.01 17.85
CA ASP A 77 8.12 21.50 18.20
C ASP A 77 8.12 19.98 18.50
N GLY A 78 9.29 19.40 18.80
CA GLY A 78 9.47 17.99 19.17
C GLY A 78 9.94 17.10 18.02
N THR A 79 10.01 15.79 18.28
CA THR A 79 10.53 14.82 17.31
C THR A 79 9.54 14.60 16.16
N LYS A 80 10.05 14.66 14.91
CA LYS A 80 9.29 14.38 13.69
C LYS A 80 10.07 13.45 12.78
N LEU A 81 9.34 12.60 12.04
CA LEU A 81 9.88 11.82 10.94
C LEU A 81 9.93 12.69 9.67
N VAL A 82 11.11 12.76 9.05
CA VAL A 82 11.31 13.34 7.71
C VAL A 82 11.62 12.21 6.75
N THR A 83 10.94 12.19 5.60
CA THR A 83 11.25 11.27 4.50
C THR A 83 11.68 12.08 3.28
N ILE A 84 12.93 11.91 2.86
CA ILE A 84 13.40 12.43 1.57
C ILE A 84 13.05 11.37 0.52
N HIS A 85 12.01 11.65 -0.26
CA HIS A 85 11.61 10.83 -1.42
C HIS A 85 12.45 11.19 -2.64
N ASP A 86 12.94 10.17 -3.35
CA ASP A 86 13.71 10.27 -4.59
C ASP A 86 14.75 11.40 -4.52
N PRO A 87 15.80 11.23 -3.67
CA PRO A 87 16.81 12.24 -3.42
C PRO A 87 17.61 12.63 -4.68
N PHE A 88 17.53 11.83 -5.73
CA PHE A 88 18.14 12.11 -7.03
C PHE A 88 17.05 12.29 -8.10
N PRO A 89 17.25 13.18 -9.08
CA PRO A 89 16.37 13.25 -10.24
C PRO A 89 16.42 11.94 -11.04
N GLU A 90 15.30 11.63 -11.68
CA GLU A 90 15.24 10.56 -12.69
C GLU A 90 16.33 10.78 -13.74
N ALA A 91 16.88 9.68 -14.24
CA ALA A 91 17.72 9.77 -15.42
C ALA A 91 16.85 10.27 -16.58
N GLY A 92 17.30 11.27 -17.32
CA GLY A 92 16.61 11.71 -18.54
C GLY A 92 16.60 10.62 -19.62
N GLU A 93 16.19 10.98 -20.84
CA GLU A 93 16.06 10.06 -22.00
C GLU A 93 17.36 9.31 -22.36
N GLU A 94 18.52 9.76 -21.87
CA GLU A 94 19.82 9.08 -22.00
C GLU A 94 20.02 7.90 -21.01
N GLY A 95 18.96 7.47 -20.32
CA GLY A 95 19.00 6.41 -19.28
C GLY A 95 19.21 4.98 -19.78
N GLU A 96 19.38 4.76 -21.09
CA GLU A 96 19.75 3.44 -21.61
C GLU A 96 21.15 3.03 -21.13
N GLY A 97 21.23 1.92 -20.41
CA GLY A 97 22.50 1.35 -19.93
C GLY A 97 22.90 1.75 -18.50
N LEU A 98 22.03 2.40 -17.73
CA LEU A 98 22.30 2.65 -16.30
C LEU A 98 22.34 1.34 -15.52
N VAL A 99 23.39 1.14 -14.72
CA VAL A 99 23.44 0.04 -13.76
C VAL A 99 22.40 0.28 -12.67
N SER A 100 21.41 -0.60 -12.57
CA SER A 100 20.43 -0.59 -11.49
C SER A 100 20.56 -1.90 -10.68
N PRO A 101 21.26 -1.88 -9.54
CA PRO A 101 21.47 -3.08 -8.74
C PRO A 101 20.15 -3.72 -8.29
N GLY A 102 19.96 -5.00 -8.60
CA GLY A 102 18.73 -5.73 -8.27
C GLY A 102 17.54 -5.40 -9.18
N GLN A 103 17.78 -4.77 -10.34
CA GLN A 103 16.75 -4.54 -11.34
C GLN A 103 16.04 -5.83 -11.73
N VAL A 104 14.71 -5.76 -11.76
CA VAL A 104 13.86 -6.82 -12.28
C VAL A 104 13.58 -6.51 -13.74
N ASP A 105 14.13 -7.33 -14.63
CA ASP A 105 13.86 -7.25 -16.06
C ASP A 105 12.56 -7.98 -16.36
N HIS A 106 11.52 -7.22 -16.70
CA HIS A 106 10.26 -7.77 -17.18
C HIS A 106 10.38 -8.15 -18.66
N SER A 107 9.60 -9.14 -19.08
CA SER A 107 9.53 -9.54 -20.49
C SER A 107 9.11 -8.34 -21.35
N THR A 108 9.81 -8.16 -22.48
CA THR A 108 9.50 -7.11 -23.46
C THR A 108 8.36 -7.51 -24.39
N LYS A 109 7.90 -8.76 -24.31
CA LYS A 109 6.82 -9.30 -25.12
C LYS A 109 5.47 -8.70 -24.70
N PRO A 110 4.66 -8.19 -25.64
CA PRO A 110 3.35 -7.62 -25.32
C PRO A 110 2.42 -8.60 -24.57
N GLU A 111 2.49 -9.89 -24.87
CA GLU A 111 1.67 -10.94 -24.25
C GLU A 111 1.99 -11.16 -22.76
N ASP A 112 3.21 -10.87 -22.32
CA ASP A 112 3.64 -11.06 -20.93
C ASP A 112 3.35 -9.82 -20.05
N ARG A 113 2.78 -8.74 -20.63
CA ARG A 113 2.49 -7.49 -19.90
C ARG A 113 1.36 -7.62 -18.90
N LEU A 114 0.42 -8.52 -19.14
CA LEU A 114 -0.76 -8.73 -18.30
C LEU A 114 -0.73 -10.14 -17.74
N VAL A 115 -0.79 -10.24 -16.41
CA VAL A 115 -0.92 -11.52 -15.73
C VAL A 115 -2.39 -11.72 -15.37
N PRO A 116 -3.10 -12.66 -16.03
CA PRO A 116 -4.49 -12.92 -15.69
C PRO A 116 -4.57 -13.53 -14.29
N PHE A 117 -5.64 -13.21 -13.56
CA PHE A 117 -5.88 -13.72 -12.22
C PHE A 117 -7.33 -14.19 -12.10
N ASN A 118 -7.58 -15.13 -11.19
CA ASN A 118 -8.92 -15.73 -11.01
C ASN A 118 -9.51 -16.32 -12.31
N GLU A 119 -8.68 -16.82 -13.21
CA GLU A 119 -9.12 -17.36 -14.50
C GLU A 119 -10.13 -18.50 -14.34
N GLY A 120 -11.08 -18.57 -15.27
CA GLY A 120 -12.12 -19.61 -15.30
C GLY A 120 -13.18 -19.51 -14.20
N ARG A 121 -13.16 -18.47 -13.36
CA ARG A 121 -14.17 -18.27 -12.32
C ARG A 121 -15.39 -17.54 -12.87
N GLU A 122 -16.56 -17.91 -12.36
CA GLU A 122 -17.79 -17.17 -12.60
C GLU A 122 -17.70 -15.79 -11.96
N ILE A 123 -17.94 -14.75 -12.75
CA ILE A 123 -17.93 -13.35 -12.29
C ILE A 123 -19.37 -12.92 -12.04
N THR A 124 -19.63 -12.37 -10.86
CA THR A 124 -20.89 -11.72 -10.52
C THR A 124 -20.68 -10.22 -10.36
N SER A 125 -21.30 -9.41 -11.21
CA SER A 125 -21.34 -7.96 -11.05
C SER A 125 -22.39 -7.56 -10.01
N LEU A 126 -22.06 -6.60 -9.15
CA LEU A 126 -22.90 -6.15 -8.06
C LEU A 126 -22.75 -4.64 -7.85
N THR A 127 -23.88 -3.94 -7.83
CA THR A 127 -23.96 -2.53 -7.43
C THR A 127 -23.87 -2.41 -5.92
N VAL A 128 -22.95 -1.57 -5.43
CA VAL A 128 -22.72 -1.34 -4.00
C VAL A 128 -22.77 0.14 -3.69
N LYS A 129 -23.59 0.53 -2.72
CA LYS A 129 -23.72 1.92 -2.28
C LYS A 129 -23.28 2.09 -0.84
N ASN A 130 -22.56 3.16 -0.55
CA ASN A 130 -22.21 3.55 0.81
C ASN A 130 -23.07 4.75 1.28
N PRO A 131 -24.22 4.54 1.94
CA PRO A 131 -25.01 5.63 2.53
C PRO A 131 -24.36 6.28 3.77
N CYS A 132 -23.28 5.73 4.31
CA CYS A 132 -22.67 6.21 5.55
C CYS A 132 -21.86 7.50 5.33
N ASP A 133 -21.54 8.18 6.43
CA ASP A 133 -20.72 9.40 6.49
C ASP A 133 -19.22 9.15 6.47
N ARG A 134 -18.81 7.88 6.45
CA ARG A 134 -17.41 7.45 6.50
C ARG A 134 -17.08 6.51 5.34
N PRO A 135 -15.86 6.60 4.80
CA PRO A 135 -15.42 5.70 3.76
C PRO A 135 -15.27 4.27 4.29
N ILE A 136 -15.60 3.29 3.45
CA ILE A 136 -15.49 1.87 3.76
C ILE A 136 -14.60 1.22 2.71
N GLN A 137 -13.65 0.39 3.12
CA GLN A 137 -12.73 -0.28 2.21
C GLN A 137 -12.75 -1.78 2.47
N VAL A 138 -12.95 -2.57 1.41
CA VAL A 138 -13.10 -4.02 1.50
C VAL A 138 -11.97 -4.70 0.72
N GLY A 139 -11.25 -5.60 1.38
CA GLY A 139 -10.10 -6.30 0.81
C GLY A 139 -10.47 -7.43 -0.16
N SER A 140 -9.54 -7.77 -1.05
CA SER A 140 -9.66 -8.79 -2.11
C SER A 140 -10.18 -10.17 -1.66
N HIS A 141 -9.89 -10.58 -0.42
CA HIS A 141 -10.20 -11.91 0.12
C HIS A 141 -11.18 -11.88 1.30
N TYR A 142 -11.82 -10.74 1.54
CA TYR A 142 -12.89 -10.65 2.51
C TYR A 142 -14.15 -11.31 1.97
N HIS A 143 -14.88 -12.06 2.79
CA HIS A 143 -16.17 -12.63 2.39
C HIS A 143 -17.18 -11.48 2.22
N PHE A 144 -17.53 -11.18 0.97
CA PHE A 144 -18.13 -9.89 0.63
C PHE A 144 -19.51 -9.69 1.26
N ALA A 145 -20.29 -10.76 1.39
CA ALA A 145 -21.57 -10.72 2.11
C ALA A 145 -21.43 -10.26 3.57
N GLU A 146 -20.28 -10.50 4.21
CA GLU A 146 -20.00 -10.08 5.58
C GLU A 146 -19.41 -8.65 5.69
N ALA A 147 -19.28 -7.92 4.58
CA ALA A 147 -18.73 -6.56 4.59
C ALA A 147 -19.57 -5.62 5.47
N ASN A 148 -19.05 -4.42 5.74
CA ASN A 148 -19.68 -3.46 6.65
C ASN A 148 -21.20 -3.34 6.39
N SER A 149 -22.01 -3.41 7.44
CA SER A 149 -23.47 -3.43 7.44
C SER A 149 -24.05 -2.10 6.96
N GLY A 150 -23.24 -1.03 7.04
CA GLY A 150 -23.56 0.26 6.45
C GLY A 150 -23.45 0.32 4.92
N LEU A 151 -22.94 -0.73 4.25
CA LEU A 151 -23.00 -0.84 2.79
C LEU A 151 -24.33 -1.48 2.36
N GLU A 152 -24.97 -0.87 1.37
CA GLU A 152 -26.20 -1.32 0.73
C GLU A 152 -25.86 -2.08 -0.56
N PHE A 153 -26.17 -3.37 -0.58
CA PHE A 153 -26.06 -4.27 -1.74
C PHE A 153 -26.81 -5.58 -1.45
N ASP A 154 -26.97 -6.43 -2.47
CA ASP A 154 -27.56 -7.76 -2.30
C ASP A 154 -26.56 -8.73 -1.65
N ARG A 155 -26.76 -8.99 -0.35
CA ARG A 155 -25.87 -9.85 0.44
C ARG A 155 -26.04 -11.33 0.13
N GLU A 156 -27.24 -11.75 -0.29
CA GLU A 156 -27.50 -13.14 -0.68
C GLU A 156 -26.74 -13.46 -1.97
N VAL A 157 -26.78 -12.57 -2.96
CA VAL A 157 -25.99 -12.70 -4.19
C VAL A 157 -24.48 -12.68 -3.92
N ALA A 158 -24.03 -11.95 -2.89
CA ALA A 158 -22.63 -11.87 -2.49
C ALA A 158 -22.15 -13.05 -1.62
N TRP A 159 -23.05 -13.95 -1.20
CA TRP A 159 -22.72 -15.04 -0.29
C TRP A 159 -21.71 -16.01 -0.92
N GLY A 160 -20.69 -16.36 -0.15
CA GLY A 160 -19.59 -17.21 -0.56
C GLY A 160 -18.71 -16.64 -1.67
N LYS A 161 -18.73 -15.32 -1.87
CA LYS A 161 -17.93 -14.61 -2.88
C LYS A 161 -17.00 -13.58 -2.24
N ARG A 162 -15.98 -13.17 -3.01
CA ARG A 162 -15.00 -12.14 -2.67
C ARG A 162 -14.72 -11.27 -3.90
N LEU A 163 -14.13 -10.10 -3.70
CA LEU A 163 -13.82 -9.18 -4.80
C LEU A 163 -12.91 -9.82 -5.87
N HIS A 164 -13.26 -9.63 -7.13
CA HIS A 164 -12.47 -9.99 -8.30
C HIS A 164 -11.42 -8.91 -8.59
N VAL A 165 -10.49 -8.75 -7.66
CA VAL A 165 -9.37 -7.79 -7.76
C VAL A 165 -8.06 -8.49 -7.44
N PRO A 166 -6.90 -7.91 -7.78
CA PRO A 166 -5.59 -8.49 -7.45
C PRO A 166 -5.45 -8.80 -5.95
N ALA A 167 -4.81 -9.92 -5.63
CA ALA A 167 -4.61 -10.32 -4.23
C ALA A 167 -3.83 -9.24 -3.45
N GLY A 168 -4.28 -8.97 -2.23
CA GLY A 168 -3.72 -7.89 -1.38
C GLY A 168 -4.28 -6.49 -1.67
N SER A 169 -5.00 -6.29 -2.77
CA SER A 169 -5.71 -5.03 -3.03
C SER A 169 -7.09 -4.98 -2.35
N SER A 170 -7.83 -3.88 -2.59
CA SER A 170 -9.13 -3.59 -2.01
C SER A 170 -9.91 -2.62 -2.87
N VAL A 171 -11.24 -2.60 -2.74
CA VAL A 171 -12.11 -1.56 -3.29
C VAL A 171 -12.52 -0.61 -2.15
N ARG A 172 -12.51 0.70 -2.44
CA ARG A 172 -12.88 1.75 -1.50
C ARG A 172 -14.20 2.40 -1.95
N PHE A 173 -15.15 2.45 -1.03
CA PHE A 173 -16.48 3.02 -1.22
C PHE A 173 -16.56 4.35 -0.46
N GLU A 174 -16.58 5.46 -1.19
CA GLU A 174 -16.72 6.79 -0.60
C GLU A 174 -18.18 7.05 -0.17
N PRO A 175 -18.40 7.90 0.85
CA PRO A 175 -19.74 8.33 1.27
C PRO A 175 -20.62 8.79 0.10
N SER A 176 -21.85 8.29 0.05
CA SER A 176 -22.89 8.61 -0.93
C SER A 176 -22.55 8.31 -2.40
N ILE A 177 -21.49 7.55 -2.66
CA ILE A 177 -21.15 7.08 -4.02
C ILE A 177 -21.60 5.63 -4.19
N THR A 178 -22.14 5.33 -5.37
CA THR A 178 -22.48 3.98 -5.81
C THR A 178 -21.38 3.49 -6.75
N GLU A 179 -20.89 2.28 -6.52
CA GLU A 179 -19.83 1.66 -7.29
C GLU A 179 -20.30 0.30 -7.82
N GLU A 180 -19.90 -0.05 -9.03
CA GLU A 180 -20.05 -1.41 -9.56
C GLU A 180 -18.80 -2.22 -9.21
N VAL A 181 -18.99 -3.40 -8.62
CA VAL A 181 -17.89 -4.32 -8.32
C VAL A 181 -18.14 -5.69 -8.91
N GLU A 182 -17.05 -6.39 -9.19
CA GLU A 182 -17.06 -7.77 -9.63
C GLU A 182 -16.66 -8.69 -8.48
N LEU A 183 -17.39 -9.78 -8.32
CA LEU A 183 -17.14 -10.79 -7.31
C LEU A 183 -16.85 -12.15 -7.97
N VAL A 184 -15.99 -12.94 -7.35
CA VAL A 184 -15.76 -14.35 -7.68
C VAL A 184 -15.99 -15.26 -6.49
N PRO A 185 -16.38 -16.53 -6.71
CA PRO A 185 -16.52 -17.51 -5.64
C PRO A 185 -15.23 -17.68 -4.82
N ILE A 186 -15.45 -17.86 -3.52
CA ILE A 186 -14.45 -18.44 -2.63
C ILE A 186 -14.35 -19.93 -2.98
N GLU A 187 -13.13 -20.41 -3.19
CA GLU A 187 -12.83 -21.77 -3.61
C GLU A 187 -12.22 -22.59 -2.46
N GLY A 188 -11.81 -23.82 -2.74
CA GLY A 188 -11.21 -24.71 -1.74
C GLY A 188 -12.29 -25.34 -0.86
N LYS A 189 -12.07 -25.37 0.45
CA LYS A 189 -13.05 -25.96 1.40
C LYS A 189 -14.23 -25.05 1.71
N ARG A 190 -14.23 -23.81 1.20
CA ARG A 190 -15.30 -22.81 1.43
C ARG A 190 -15.64 -22.62 2.92
N LEU A 191 -14.58 -22.54 3.74
CA LEU A 191 -14.65 -22.28 5.17
C LEU A 191 -14.18 -20.84 5.45
N VAL A 192 -15.03 -20.04 6.07
CA VAL A 192 -14.79 -18.66 6.49
C VAL A 192 -15.02 -18.55 8.00
N HIS A 193 -13.93 -18.68 8.77
CA HIS A 193 -13.93 -18.48 10.22
C HIS A 193 -13.78 -17.00 10.59
N GLY A 194 -14.41 -16.59 11.70
CA GLY A 194 -14.39 -15.21 12.17
C GLY A 194 -15.18 -14.26 11.28
N LEU A 195 -14.59 -13.08 11.03
CA LEU A 195 -15.23 -11.92 10.39
C LEU A 195 -16.36 -11.37 11.27
N ARG A 196 -17.60 -11.36 10.79
CA ARG A 196 -18.75 -10.89 11.58
C ARG A 196 -19.60 -12.03 12.12
N GLU A 197 -19.45 -13.23 11.57
CA GLU A 197 -20.12 -14.49 11.94
C GLU A 197 -21.65 -14.48 11.78
N ARG A 198 -22.31 -13.37 12.13
CA ARG A 198 -23.72 -13.07 11.90
C ARG A 198 -23.92 -11.64 11.43
N ILE A 199 -24.70 -11.49 10.37
CA ILE A 199 -25.28 -10.23 9.90
C ILE A 199 -26.76 -10.50 9.68
N ASP A 200 -27.62 -9.56 10.06
CA ASP A 200 -29.06 -9.69 9.87
C ASP A 200 -29.41 -10.03 8.42
N GLY A 201 -30.24 -11.04 8.24
CA GLY A 201 -30.65 -11.55 6.92
C GLY A 201 -29.67 -12.52 6.25
N LEU A 202 -28.49 -12.79 6.84
CA LEU A 202 -27.60 -13.86 6.40
C LEU A 202 -27.69 -15.09 7.32
N PRO A 203 -27.55 -16.30 6.76
CA PRO A 203 -27.61 -17.50 7.56
C PRO A 203 -26.34 -17.65 8.43
N GLY A 204 -26.47 -18.32 9.56
CA GLY A 204 -25.33 -18.64 10.42
C GLY A 204 -24.39 -19.66 9.76
N LYS A 205 -23.09 -19.54 9.98
CA LYS A 205 -22.10 -20.51 9.46
C LYS A 205 -21.87 -21.63 10.48
N ILE A 206 -22.09 -22.90 10.11
CA ILE A 206 -21.75 -24.05 10.97
C ILE A 206 -20.26 -24.38 10.76
N ASP A 207 -19.44 -24.27 11.82
CA ASP A 207 -17.98 -24.42 11.75
C ASP A 207 -17.34 -23.57 10.62
N GLY A 208 -17.86 -22.36 10.40
CA GLY A 208 -17.38 -21.46 9.35
C GLY A 208 -17.74 -21.88 7.93
N SER A 209 -18.49 -22.97 7.71
CA SER A 209 -18.87 -23.40 6.37
C SER A 209 -19.83 -22.41 5.71
N LEU A 210 -19.55 -22.11 4.43
CA LEU A 210 -20.44 -21.32 3.57
C LEU A 210 -21.53 -22.17 2.91
N ASP A 211 -21.37 -23.50 2.92
CA ASP A 211 -22.26 -24.45 2.26
C ASP A 211 -23.13 -25.22 3.29
N ASN A 212 -22.70 -25.27 4.55
CA ASN A 212 -23.47 -25.80 5.67
C ASN A 212 -23.85 -24.67 6.63
N THR A 213 -25.08 -24.20 6.51
CA THR A 213 -25.57 -22.99 7.19
C THR A 213 -26.75 -23.28 8.12
N GLU A 214 -26.91 -22.42 9.13
CA GLU A 214 -28.01 -22.45 10.09
C GLU A 214 -28.99 -21.31 9.79
N GLY A 215 -30.26 -21.65 9.52
CA GLY A 215 -31.31 -20.68 9.17
C GLY A 215 -31.34 -20.32 7.67
N PRO A 216 -32.46 -19.78 7.17
CA PRO A 216 -32.58 -19.31 5.79
C PRO A 216 -31.99 -17.91 5.60
N PHE A 217 -31.77 -17.52 4.34
CA PHE A 217 -31.58 -16.11 3.99
C PHE A 217 -32.87 -15.32 4.30
N GLY A 218 -32.74 -14.11 4.85
CA GLY A 218 -33.85 -13.19 5.06
C GLY A 218 -34.65 -13.31 6.36
N GLU A 219 -34.37 -14.27 7.25
CA GLU A 219 -34.89 -14.22 8.62
C GLU A 219 -34.03 -13.28 9.47
N ALA A 220 -34.54 -12.06 9.71
CA ALA A 220 -34.09 -11.26 10.83
C ALA A 220 -34.30 -12.09 12.10
N GLY A 221 -33.27 -12.24 12.94
CA GLY A 221 -33.44 -12.81 14.26
C GLY A 221 -34.58 -12.05 14.93
N GLY A 222 -35.72 -12.72 15.12
CA GLY A 222 -36.85 -12.12 15.79
C GLY A 222 -36.40 -11.70 17.17
N ASP A 223 -36.35 -10.40 17.42
CA ASP A 223 -36.35 -9.87 18.77
C ASP A 223 -37.68 -10.31 19.40
N SER A 224 -37.67 -11.48 20.04
CA SER A 224 -38.65 -11.83 21.07
C SER A 224 -38.31 -10.98 22.30
N ASN A 225 -38.69 -9.71 22.27
CA ASN A 225 -38.83 -8.90 23.48
C ASN A 225 -40.19 -9.24 24.10
N ASP A 226 -40.17 -10.14 25.07
CA ASP A 226 -41.10 -10.15 26.21
C ASP A 226 -40.53 -9.26 27.32
#